data_AF-A0A4Z2BJV6-F1
#
_entry.id   AF-A0A4Z2BJV6-F1
#
_cell.length_a   1.000
_cell.length_b   1.000
_cell.length_c   1.000
_cell.angle_alpha   90.00
_cell.angle_beta   90.00
_cell.angle_gamma   90.00
#
_symmetry.space_group_name_H-M   'P 1'
#
loop_
_entity.id
_entity.type
_entity.pdbx_description
1 polymer ?
#
loop_
_entity_poly.entity_id
_entity_poly.type
_entity_poly.pdbx_seq_one_letter_code
_entity_poly.pdbx_strand_id
1 'polypeptide(L)'
;MGCTEARLQCETDPSCSSSMKDYLFHCRKLFGGERCTEECRRVIADMRSIPKAQQLDTCVCDGAERNICEYIKASMKTFCSNPIDGFAGSGFSDAEEDSEDDYVEQEEYAENSSGSRPSHLGFSVIAATVLFSSRLI
;
A
#
# COMPACT_ATOMS: atom_id res chain seq x y z
N MET A 1 -17.86 16.49 -26.82
CA MET A 1 -16.43 16.68 -27.10
C MET A 1 -15.72 15.36 -26.84
N GLY A 2 -14.89 14.91 -27.79
CA GLY A 2 -14.10 13.68 -27.65
C GLY A 2 -12.87 13.88 -26.75
N CYS A 3 -12.45 12.83 -26.05
CA CYS A 3 -11.24 12.88 -25.21
C CYS A 3 -9.97 13.06 -26.05
N THR A 4 -9.94 12.55 -27.28
CA THR A 4 -8.82 12.75 -28.20
C THR A 4 -8.63 14.24 -28.53
N GLU A 5 -9.73 14.93 -28.83
CA GLU A 5 -9.71 16.38 -29.11
C GLU A 5 -9.39 17.19 -27.85
N ALA A 6 -9.96 16.80 -26.70
CA ALA A 6 -9.66 17.43 -25.41
C ALA A 6 -8.19 17.39 -25.06
N ARG A 7 -7.56 16.24 -25.30
CA ARG A 7 -6.14 16.05 -25.06
C ARG A 7 -5.30 16.93 -25.97
N LEU A 8 -5.66 17.04 -27.25
CA LEU A 8 -4.97 17.94 -28.18
C LEU A 8 -5.05 19.40 -27.70
N GLN A 9 -6.22 19.86 -27.26
CA GLN A 9 -6.36 21.23 -26.74
C GLN A 9 -5.55 21.46 -25.46
N CYS A 10 -5.46 20.47 -24.58
CA CYS A 10 -4.59 20.54 -23.40
C CYS A 10 -3.11 20.57 -23.78
N GLU A 11 -2.69 19.80 -24.77
CA GLU A 11 -1.32 19.78 -25.25
C GLU A 11 -0.89 21.12 -25.89
N THR A 12 -1.83 21.86 -26.51
CA THR A 12 -1.54 23.20 -27.04
C THR A 12 -1.30 24.27 -25.97
N ASP A 13 -1.70 24.02 -24.72
CA ASP A 13 -1.49 24.93 -23.59
C ASP A 13 -0.27 24.47 -22.77
N PRO A 14 0.78 25.30 -22.59
CA PRO A 14 1.97 24.91 -21.84
C PRO A 14 1.68 24.57 -20.37
N SER A 15 0.70 25.24 -19.75
CA SER A 15 0.30 24.95 -18.36
C SER A 15 -0.41 23.60 -18.29
N CYS A 16 -1.37 23.36 -19.17
CA CYS A 16 -2.13 22.12 -19.19
C CYS A 16 -1.24 20.93 -19.57
N SER A 17 -0.38 21.07 -20.57
CA SER A 17 0.56 20.03 -21.00
C SER A 17 1.57 19.64 -19.92
N SER A 18 2.04 20.59 -19.10
CA SER A 18 2.88 20.29 -17.94
C SER A 18 2.11 19.49 -16.90
N SER A 19 0.94 19.98 -16.48
CA SER A 19 0.11 19.28 -15.48
C SER A 19 -0.36 17.90 -15.96
N MET A 20 -0.57 17.73 -17.27
CA MET A 20 -0.89 16.43 -17.87
C MET A 20 0.26 15.43 -17.71
N LYS A 21 1.52 15.87 -17.84
CA LYS A 21 2.68 14.99 -17.58
C LYS A 21 2.75 14.59 -16.12
N ASP A 22 2.49 15.53 -15.21
CA ASP A 22 2.44 15.25 -13.78
C ASP A 22 1.32 14.25 -13.46
N TYR A 23 0.17 14.37 -14.12
CA TYR A 23 -0.94 13.42 -13.98
C TYR A 23 -0.53 12.02 -14.41
N LEU A 24 0.08 11.90 -15.60
CA LEU A 24 0.57 10.61 -16.08
C LEU A 24 1.67 10.03 -15.18
N PHE A 25 2.43 10.86 -14.48
CA PHE A 25 3.50 10.42 -13.59
C PHE A 25 2.97 9.98 -12.22
N HIS A 26 2.17 10.80 -11.56
CA HIS A 26 1.69 10.53 -10.20
C HIS A 26 0.51 9.56 -10.17
N CYS A 27 -0.32 9.51 -11.22
CA CYS A 27 -1.49 8.64 -11.29
C CYS A 27 -1.23 7.28 -11.94
N ARG A 28 0.03 6.86 -12.16
CA ARG A 28 0.32 5.52 -12.74
C ARG A 28 -0.35 4.37 -11.99
N LYS A 29 -0.37 4.42 -10.66
CA LYS A 29 -1.01 3.40 -9.80
C LYS A 29 -2.53 3.38 -9.95
N LEU A 30 -3.13 4.52 -10.30
CA LEU A 30 -4.56 4.62 -10.63
C LEU A 30 -4.86 3.92 -11.94
N PHE A 31 -4.02 4.09 -12.97
CA PHE A 31 -4.17 3.39 -14.25
C PHE A 31 -3.97 1.88 -14.13
N GLY A 32 -3.19 1.43 -13.14
CA GLY A 32 -3.07 0.02 -12.77
C GLY A 32 -4.28 -0.53 -11.99
N GLY A 33 -5.21 0.33 -11.55
CA GLY A 33 -6.37 -0.07 -10.75
C GLY A 33 -6.04 -0.40 -9.29
N GLU A 34 -4.93 0.08 -8.75
CA GLU A 34 -4.54 -0.22 -7.36
C GLU A 34 -5.22 0.72 -6.36
N ARG A 35 -4.90 2.01 -6.44
CA ARG A 35 -5.36 3.04 -5.49
C ARG A 35 -5.12 4.45 -6.03
N CYS A 36 -5.91 5.41 -5.53
CA CYS A 36 -5.64 6.83 -5.73
C CYS A 36 -4.64 7.29 -4.66
N THR A 37 -3.41 7.62 -5.07
CA THR A 37 -2.43 8.18 -4.12
C THR A 37 -2.78 9.63 -3.79
N GLU A 38 -2.28 10.13 -2.67
CA GLU A 38 -2.49 11.53 -2.30
C GLU A 38 -1.84 12.48 -3.31
N GLU A 39 -0.66 12.11 -3.85
CA GLU A 39 -0.03 12.91 -4.92
C GLU A 39 -0.90 12.95 -6.18
N CYS A 40 -1.48 11.82 -6.58
CA CYS A 40 -2.40 11.77 -7.72
C CYS A 40 -3.64 12.63 -7.49
N ARG A 41 -4.24 12.58 -6.28
CA ARG A 41 -5.40 13.41 -5.92
C ARG A 41 -5.09 14.90 -6.03
N ARG A 42 -3.91 15.32 -5.54
CA ARG A 42 -3.45 16.71 -5.66
C ARG A 42 -3.30 17.13 -7.12
N VAL A 43 -2.66 16.31 -7.94
CA VAL A 43 -2.49 16.62 -9.37
C VAL A 43 -3.83 16.69 -10.11
N ILE A 44 -4.80 15.83 -9.77
CA ILE A 44 -6.16 15.91 -10.32
C ILE A 44 -6.83 17.24 -9.94
N ALA A 45 -6.67 17.70 -8.70
CA ALA A 45 -7.18 19.00 -8.27
C ALA A 45 -6.51 20.16 -9.03
N ASP A 46 -5.19 20.09 -9.20
CA ASP A 46 -4.41 21.08 -9.96
C ASP A 46 -4.87 21.11 -11.43
N MET A 47 -5.05 19.96 -12.07
CA MET A 47 -5.61 19.89 -13.42
C MET A 47 -7.02 20.48 -13.51
N ARG A 48 -7.89 20.24 -12.52
CA ARG A 48 -9.26 20.81 -12.51
C ARG A 48 -9.27 22.33 -12.36
N SER A 49 -8.20 22.94 -11.84
CA SER A 49 -8.06 24.39 -11.80
C SER A 49 -7.81 25.00 -13.19
N ILE A 50 -7.33 24.21 -14.15
CA ILE A 50 -7.03 24.65 -15.52
C ILE A 50 -8.27 24.43 -16.40
N PRO A 51 -8.83 25.47 -17.03
CA PRO A 51 -10.09 25.37 -17.78
C PRO A 51 -10.01 24.42 -18.97
N LYS A 52 -8.83 24.30 -19.60
CA LYS A 52 -8.59 23.34 -20.69
C LYS A 52 -8.59 21.89 -20.21
N ALA A 53 -8.12 21.63 -18.99
CA ALA A 53 -8.10 20.29 -18.42
C ALA A 53 -9.46 19.84 -17.88
N GLN A 54 -10.35 20.76 -17.48
CA GLN A 54 -11.73 20.40 -17.09
C GLN A 54 -12.49 19.65 -18.21
N GLN A 55 -12.15 19.94 -19.46
CA GLN A 55 -12.74 19.26 -20.60
C GLN A 55 -12.33 17.78 -20.68
N LEU A 56 -11.17 17.41 -20.14
CA LEU A 56 -10.72 16.01 -20.05
C LEU A 56 -11.52 15.18 -19.04
N ASP A 57 -12.11 15.81 -18.02
CA ASP A 57 -12.92 15.11 -17.02
C ASP A 57 -14.30 14.72 -17.58
N THR A 58 -14.84 15.57 -18.46
CA THR A 58 -16.19 15.44 -19.04
C THR A 58 -16.23 14.91 -20.47
N CYS A 59 -15.07 14.70 -21.10
CA CYS A 59 -14.99 14.22 -22.48
C CYS A 59 -15.58 12.80 -22.65
N VAL A 60 -16.04 12.50 -23.86
CA VAL A 60 -16.50 11.16 -24.23
C VAL A 60 -15.34 10.37 -24.82
N CYS A 61 -15.09 9.16 -24.30
CA CYS A 61 -13.99 8.33 -24.79
C CYS A 61 -14.21 7.91 -26.25
N ASP A 62 -13.28 8.30 -27.11
CA ASP A 62 -13.29 8.09 -28.55
C ASP A 62 -11.94 7.54 -29.04
N GLY A 63 -11.91 7.10 -30.31
CA GLY A 63 -10.69 6.55 -30.93
C GLY A 63 -10.35 5.11 -30.54
N ALA A 64 -9.11 4.69 -30.85
CA ALA A 64 -8.62 3.33 -30.62
C ALA A 64 -8.42 3.00 -29.13
N GLU A 65 -8.17 4.03 -28.31
CA GLU A 65 -7.91 3.90 -26.88
C GLU A 65 -9.19 3.96 -26.04
N ARG A 66 -10.37 3.88 -26.68
CA ARG A 66 -11.68 4.01 -26.01
C ARG A 66 -11.81 3.10 -24.78
N ASN A 67 -11.40 1.84 -24.88
CA ASN A 67 -11.49 0.90 -23.76
C ASN A 67 -10.61 1.32 -22.57
N ILE A 68 -9.40 1.81 -22.84
CA ILE A 68 -8.45 2.27 -21.82
C ILE A 68 -8.97 3.56 -21.18
N CYS A 69 -9.48 4.49 -21.97
CA CYS A 69 -10.09 5.72 -21.49
C CYS A 69 -11.26 5.45 -20.54
N GLU A 70 -12.19 4.57 -20.91
CA GLU A 70 -13.33 4.21 -20.06
C GLU A 70 -12.87 3.54 -18.76
N TYR A 71 -11.87 2.66 -18.84
CA TYR A 71 -11.28 2.02 -17.67
C TYR A 71 -10.65 3.04 -16.71
N ILE A 72 -9.88 4.00 -17.22
CA ILE A 72 -9.26 5.05 -16.41
C ILE A 72 -10.33 5.93 -15.78
N LYS A 73 -11.38 6.33 -16.52
CA LYS A 73 -12.49 7.12 -15.98
C LYS A 73 -13.22 6.37 -14.86
N ALA A 74 -13.50 5.08 -15.04
CA ALA A 74 -14.13 4.25 -14.03
C ALA A 74 -13.24 4.08 -12.79
N SER A 75 -11.95 3.82 -12.98
CA SER A 75 -10.95 3.70 -11.91
C SER A 75 -10.83 5.00 -11.13
N MET A 76 -10.73 6.14 -11.82
CA MET A 76 -10.67 7.46 -11.18
C MET A 76 -11.92 7.73 -10.35
N LYS A 77 -13.12 7.43 -10.87
CA LYS A 77 -14.37 7.55 -10.11
C LYS A 77 -14.46 6.59 -8.93
N THR A 78 -13.82 5.43 -8.99
CA THR A 78 -13.91 4.43 -7.90
C THR A 78 -12.89 4.72 -6.81
N PHE A 79 -11.65 5.03 -7.16
CA PHE A 79 -10.55 5.17 -6.22
C PHE A 79 -10.34 6.61 -5.73
N CYS A 80 -10.69 7.64 -6.52
CA CYS A 80 -10.48 9.04 -6.16
C CYS A 80 -11.76 9.78 -5.74
N SER A 81 -12.92 9.12 -5.69
CA SER A 81 -14.20 9.74 -5.27
C SER A 81 -14.37 9.87 -3.77
N ASN A 82 -13.67 9.05 -2.98
CA ASN A 82 -13.58 9.23 -1.54
C ASN A 82 -12.33 10.06 -1.23
N PRO A 83 -12.47 11.25 -0.61
CA PRO A 83 -11.41 11.74 0.26
C PRO A 83 -11.22 10.65 1.31
N ILE A 84 -10.04 10.05 1.37
CA ILE A 84 -9.70 9.23 2.52
C ILE A 84 -9.43 10.22 3.65
N ASP A 85 -10.52 10.71 4.26
CA ASP A 85 -10.50 11.29 5.60
C ASP A 85 -10.20 10.12 6.54
N GLY A 86 -8.93 9.80 6.68
CA GLY A 86 -8.55 8.56 7.33
C GLY A 86 -7.06 8.36 7.30
N PHE A 87 -6.35 9.25 8.01
CA PHE A 87 -5.16 8.87 8.74
C PHE A 87 -5.49 7.61 9.57
N ALA A 88 -5.39 6.44 8.96
CA ALA A 88 -5.29 5.17 9.68
C ALA A 88 -3.86 5.14 10.25
N GLY A 89 -3.62 6.03 11.21
CA GLY A 89 -2.52 5.91 12.15
C GLY A 89 -2.76 4.61 12.90
N SER A 90 -1.91 3.63 12.65
CA SER A 90 -1.84 2.38 13.38
C SER A 90 -1.44 2.70 14.82
N GLY A 91 -2.40 3.12 15.65
CA GLY A 91 -2.25 3.28 17.08
C GLY A 91 -2.31 1.90 17.74
N PHE A 92 -1.22 1.15 17.64
CA PHE A 92 -1.01 -0.03 18.45
C PHE A 92 -0.45 0.47 19.80
N SER A 93 -1.33 0.62 20.78
CA SER A 93 -0.93 0.76 22.18
C SER A 93 -1.60 -0.37 22.94
N ASP A 94 -1.13 -1.59 22.69
CA ASP A 94 -1.37 -2.69 23.62
C ASP A 94 -0.44 -2.45 24.82
N ALA A 95 -0.99 -1.75 25.79
CA ALA A 95 -0.50 -1.75 27.16
C ALA A 95 -0.93 -3.10 27.75
N GLU A 96 -0.01 -4.05 27.81
CA GLU A 96 -0.19 -5.29 28.58
C GLU A 96 -0.16 -4.91 30.07
N GLU A 97 -1.33 -4.77 30.67
CA GLU A 97 -1.52 -4.58 32.10
C GLU A 97 -1.46 -5.95 32.78
N ASP A 98 -0.45 -6.08 33.63
CA ASP A 98 -0.13 -7.18 34.53
C ASP A 98 -1.31 -7.48 35.47
N SER A 99 -1.76 -8.74 35.53
CA SER A 99 -2.62 -9.20 36.61
C SER A 99 -2.33 -10.67 36.95
N GLU A 100 -1.63 -10.81 38.08
CA GLU A 100 -1.30 -12.02 38.82
C GLU A 100 -2.56 -12.69 39.44
N ASP A 101 -2.37 -13.90 39.98
CA ASP A 101 -3.20 -14.67 40.93
C ASP A 101 -4.04 -15.89 40.45
N ASP A 102 -3.42 -17.07 40.64
CA ASP A 102 -3.72 -18.11 41.64
C ASP A 102 -4.65 -19.33 41.42
N TYR A 103 -4.00 -20.50 41.62
CA TYR A 103 -4.37 -21.83 42.16
C TYR A 103 -5.66 -22.54 41.67
N VAL A 104 -5.68 -23.86 41.39
CA VAL A 104 -5.68 -24.96 42.38
C VAL A 104 -5.10 -26.27 41.79
N GLU A 105 -4.31 -26.90 42.64
CA GLU A 105 -3.67 -28.22 42.66
C GLU A 105 -4.64 -29.41 42.48
N GLN A 106 -4.24 -30.41 41.70
CA GLN A 106 -4.85 -31.74 41.76
C GLN A 106 -3.76 -32.81 41.59
N GLU A 107 -3.22 -33.20 42.75
CA GLU A 107 -2.79 -34.53 43.22
C GLU A 107 -3.24 -35.70 42.31
N GLU A 108 -2.58 -36.83 42.09
CA GLU A 108 -1.39 -37.53 42.63
C GLU A 108 -1.29 -38.83 41.78
N TYR A 109 -0.09 -39.28 41.35
CA TYR A 109 0.34 -40.69 41.54
C TYR A 109 1.82 -40.92 41.19
N ALA A 110 2.56 -41.23 42.26
CA ALA A 110 3.63 -42.24 42.43
C ALA A 110 4.65 -42.46 41.28
N GLU A 111 5.90 -42.02 41.41
CA GLU A 111 7.02 -42.63 42.17
C GLU A 111 7.96 -43.41 41.24
N ASN A 112 9.16 -42.87 40.98
CA ASN A 112 10.42 -43.51 41.40
C ASN A 112 11.66 -42.75 40.89
N SER A 113 12.29 -42.05 41.83
CA SER A 113 13.74 -41.90 42.06
C SER A 113 14.66 -41.11 41.10
N SER A 114 15.15 -40.00 41.69
CA SER A 114 16.57 -39.56 41.78
C SER A 114 17.13 -38.60 40.73
N GLY A 115 17.25 -37.32 41.15
CA GLY A 115 18.50 -36.57 40.93
C GLY A 115 18.40 -35.11 40.47
N SER A 116 18.44 -34.18 41.43
CA SER A 116 19.29 -32.96 41.42
C SER A 116 19.04 -31.78 40.44
N ARG A 117 18.27 -30.78 40.93
CA ARG A 117 18.42 -29.28 40.83
C ARG A 117 18.60 -28.61 39.43
N PRO A 118 18.68 -27.26 39.32
CA PRO A 118 17.53 -26.36 39.21
C PRO A 118 17.59 -25.41 37.98
N SER A 119 16.46 -24.73 37.71
CA SER A 119 16.32 -23.38 37.10
C SER A 119 17.27 -22.99 35.94
N HIS A 120 16.79 -23.15 34.69
CA HIS A 120 17.41 -22.60 33.49
C HIS A 120 17.05 -21.12 33.29
N LEU A 121 17.92 -20.24 33.78
CA LEU A 121 18.27 -18.97 33.11
C LEU A 121 19.43 -19.28 32.15
N GLY A 122 19.36 -18.88 30.89
CA GLY A 122 20.54 -18.94 30.01
C GLY A 122 20.27 -18.88 28.52
N PHE A 123 20.51 -17.70 27.95
CA PHE A 123 20.77 -17.47 26.53
C PHE A 123 21.67 -18.56 25.93
N SER A 124 21.24 -19.18 24.82
CA SER A 124 22.14 -19.98 23.98
C SER A 124 22.43 -19.23 22.68
N VAL A 125 23.63 -18.65 22.62
CA VAL A 125 24.31 -18.26 21.38
C VAL A 125 25.27 -19.39 21.03
N ILE A 126 25.06 -20.11 19.93
CA ILE A 126 26.04 -21.06 19.38
C ILE A 126 25.96 -20.94 17.84
N ALA A 127 26.78 -20.09 17.24
CA ALA A 127 28.08 -20.38 16.61
C ALA A 127 27.95 -21.16 15.29
N ALA A 128 28.19 -20.45 14.19
CA ALA A 128 28.17 -20.97 12.83
C ALA A 128 29.38 -21.86 12.54
N THR A 129 29.15 -23.05 11.99
CA THR A 129 30.20 -23.97 11.55
C THR A 129 30.37 -23.91 10.04
N VAL A 130 31.53 -23.41 9.60
CA VAL A 130 32.00 -23.49 8.22
C VAL A 130 32.69 -24.84 8.04
N LEU A 131 32.15 -25.72 7.19
CA LEU A 131 32.84 -26.93 6.72
C LEU A 131 32.96 -26.89 5.19
N PHE A 132 34.06 -26.33 4.71
CA PHE A 132 34.54 -26.52 3.33
C PHE A 132 35.04 -27.97 3.20
N SER A 133 34.27 -28.79 2.49
CA SER A 133 34.65 -30.16 2.15
C SER A 133 35.34 -30.16 0.79
N SER A 134 36.66 -30.30 0.79
CA SER A 134 37.43 -30.68 -0.39
C SER A 134 37.32 -32.19 -0.60
N ARG A 135 36.86 -32.66 -1.77
CA ARG A 135 37.39 -33.85 -2.49
C ARG A 135 36.61 -34.18 -3.79
N LEU A 136 37.37 -34.13 -4.88
CA LEU A 136 37.49 -35.12 -5.97
C LEU A 136 36.28 -35.48 -6.85
N ILE A 137 36.32 -34.99 -8.09
CA ILE A 137 36.30 -35.80 -9.32
C ILE A 137 37.12 -35.08 -10.40
#